data_AF-A0A9E3K9D5-F1
#
_entry.id   AF-A0A9E3K9D5-F1
#
_cell.length_a   1.000
_cell.length_b   1.000
_cell.length_c   1.000
_cell.angle_alpha   90.00
_cell.angle_beta   90.00
_cell.angle_gamma   90.00
#
_symmetry.space_group_name_H-M   'P 1'
#
loop_
_entity.id
_entity.type
_entity.pdbx_description
1 polymer ?
#
loop_
_entity_poly.entity_id
_entity_poly.type
_entity_poly.pdbx_seq_one_letter_code
_entity_poly.pdbx_strand_id
1 'polypeptide(L)' 'MAKPQKRYVCQACGSVATRWQGQCVDCSEWNTLV' A
#
# COMPACT_ATOMS: atom_id res chain seq x y z
N MET A 1 4.81 -17.20 17.09
CA MET A 1 4.22 -17.12 15.73
C MET A 1 4.20 -15.66 15.29
N ALA A 2 4.78 -15.33 14.14
CA ALA A 2 4.74 -13.95 13.61
C ALA A 2 3.33 -13.66 13.09
N LYS A 3 2.69 -12.61 13.61
CA LYS A 3 1.39 -12.15 13.12
C LYS A 3 1.57 -11.70 11.66
N PRO A 4 0.77 -12.17 10.70
CA PRO A 4 0.90 -11.72 9.32
C PRO A 4 0.66 -10.21 9.26
N GLN A 5 1.72 -9.47 8.92
CA GLN A 5 1.60 -8.03 8.66
C GLN A 5 0.89 -7.86 7.32
N LYS A 6 -0.27 -7.20 7.33
CA LYS A 6 -0.93 -6.77 6.09
C LYS A 6 -0.01 -5.76 5.41
N ARG A 7 0.36 -6.06 4.17
CA ARG A 7 1.12 -5.17 3.29
C ARG A 7 0.19 -4.81 2.15
N TYR A 8 0.20 -3.53 1.78
CA TYR A 8 -0.58 -2.98 0.70
C TYR A 8 0.38 -2.53 -0.39
N VAL A 9 0.17 -2.98 -1.61
CA VAL A 9 1.04 -2.67 -2.73
C VAL A 9 0.32 -1.69 -3.66
N CYS A 10 0.95 -0.58 -4.00
CA CYS A 10 0.42 0.34 -4.99
C CYS A 10 0.57 -0.26 -6.39
N GLN A 11 -0.53 -0.44 -7.12
CA GLN A 11 -0.52 -0.94 -8.50
C GLN A 11 0.04 0.05 -9.52
N ALA A 12 0.09 1.34 -9.21
CA ALA A 12 0.59 2.37 -10.12
C ALA A 12 2.13 2.50 -10.09
N CYS A 13 2.76 2.39 -8.91
CA CYS A 13 4.20 2.57 -8.75
C CYS A 13 4.94 1.38 -8.10
N GLY A 14 4.22 0.39 -7.58
CA GLY A 14 4.79 -0.77 -6.90
C GLY A 14 5.21 -0.53 -5.44
N SER A 15 4.91 0.64 -4.86
CA SER A 15 5.31 0.93 -3.49
C SER A 15 4.53 0.10 -2.46
N VAL A 16 5.14 -0.16 -1.31
CA VAL A 16 4.57 -1.03 -0.29
C VAL A 16 4.27 -0.22 0.97
N ALA A 17 3.00 -0.17 1.35
CA ALA A 17 2.52 0.44 2.58
C ALA A 17 2.13 -0.62 3.61
N THR A 18 2.32 -0.32 4.89
CA THR A 18 1.93 -1.19 6.01
C THR A 18 0.50 -0.90 6.52
N ARG A 19 -0.13 0.16 5.99
CA ARG A 19 -1.51 0.56 6.30
C ARG A 19 -2.21 1.06 5.03
N TRP A 20 -3.50 0.76 4.90
CA TRP A 20 -4.32 1.31 3.83
C TRP A 20 -4.71 2.75 4.16
N GLN A 21 -4.49 3.67 3.23
CA GLN A 21 -4.78 5.10 3.41
C GLN A 21 -5.64 5.67 2.28
N GLY A 22 -6.03 4.84 1.29
CA GLY A 22 -6.69 5.29 0.06
C GLY A 22 -5.75 5.95 -0.94
N GLN A 23 -4.75 6.71 -0.47
CA GLN A 23 -3.72 7.36 -1.30
C GLN A 23 -2.33 6.74 -1.08
N CYS A 24 -1.63 6.49 -2.18
CA CYS A 24 -0.23 6.08 -2.17
C CYS A 24 0.69 7.26 -1.80
N VAL A 25 1.62 7.07 -0.86
CA VAL A 25 2.52 8.13 -0.39
C VAL A 25 3.67 8.44 -1.34
N ASP A 26 3.99 7.50 -2.24
CA ASP A 26 5.11 7.64 -3.18
C ASP A 26 4.70 8.34 -4.48
N CYS A 27 3.57 7.92 -5.07
CA CYS A 27 3.09 8.47 -6.34
C CYS A 27 1.83 9.35 -6.24
N SER A 28 1.29 9.55 -5.03
CA SER A 28 0.07 10.34 -4.78
C SER A 28 -1.21 9.83 -5.46
N GLU A 29 -1.19 8.64 -6.05
CA GLU A 29 -2.36 7.99 -6.68
C GLU A 29 -3.37 7.51 -5.64
N TRP A 30 -4.65 7.57 -6.00
CA TRP A 30 -5.77 7.12 -5.17
C TRP A 30 -6.30 5.78 -5.65
N ASN A 31 -6.81 4.96 -4.71
CA ASN A 31 -7.41 3.66 -4.99
C ASN A 31 -6.48 2.65 -5.70
N THR A 32 -5.16 2.82 -5.58
CA THR A 32 -4.17 1.93 -6.19
C THR A 32 -3.47 1.01 -5.22
N LEU A 33 -3.54 1.27 -3.91
CA LEU A 33 -3.09 0.32 -2.89
C LEU A 33 -3.95 -0.95 -3.02
N VAL A 34 -3.38 -2.15 -2.92
CA VAL A 34 -4.09 -3.46 -2.87
C VAL A 34 -3.47 -4.37 -1.83
#